data_AF-A0A7X3RRN9-F1
#
_entry.id   AF-A0A7X3RRN9-F1
#
_cell.length_a   1.000
_cell.length_b   1.000
_cell.length_c   1.000
_cell.angle_alpha   90.00
_cell.angle_beta   90.00
_cell.angle_gamma   90.00
#
_symmetry.space_group_name_H-M   'P 1'
#
loop_
_entity.id
_entity.type
_entity.pdbx_description
1 polymer ?
#
loop_
_entity_poly.entity_id
_entity_poly.type
_entity_poly.pdbx_seq_one_letter_code
_entity_poly.pdbx_strand_id
1 'polypeptide(L)'
;MELLGLAIAFIVAFWVYSDAKNRGKTTGRAFLWFLGVFFILILFLPLWLITRPKVKLCPHCGEYYEYGASDIFCPRCGVEL
;
A
#
# COMPACT_ATOMS: atom_id res chain seq x y z
N MET A 1 -12.08 -26.04 7.89
CA MET A 1 -12.67 -24.68 7.77
C MET A 1 -11.82 -23.62 8.45
N GLU A 2 -11.27 -23.87 9.64
CA GLU A 2 -10.48 -22.87 10.40
C GLU A 2 -9.13 -22.50 9.74
N LEU A 3 -8.39 -23.48 9.23
CA LEU A 3 -7.14 -23.26 8.50
C LEU A 3 -7.32 -22.40 7.24
N LEU A 4 -8.49 -22.50 6.60
CA LEU A 4 -8.81 -21.70 5.41
C LEU A 4 -8.93 -20.22 5.78
N GLY A 5 -9.63 -19.90 6.88
CA GLY A 5 -9.75 -18.53 7.38
C GLY A 5 -8.40 -17.93 7.75
N LEU A 6 -7.55 -18.69 8.44
CA LEU A 6 -6.21 -18.25 8.80
C LEU A 6 -5.32 -18.01 7.57
N ALA A 7 -5.39 -18.89 6.57
CA ALA A 7 -4.66 -18.71 5.32
C ALA A 7 -5.10 -17.46 4.56
N ILE A 8 -6.41 -17.20 4.49
CA ILE A 8 -6.96 -15.98 3.89
C ILE A 8 -6.46 -14.74 4.63
N ALA A 9 -6.54 -14.72 5.96
CA ALA A 9 -6.06 -13.60 6.77
C ALA A 9 -4.56 -13.34 6.55
N PHE A 10 -3.75 -14.39 6.46
CA PHE A 10 -2.32 -14.28 6.17
C PHE A 10 -2.04 -13.70 4.79
N ILE A 11 -2.72 -14.19 3.75
CA ILE A 11 -2.55 -13.70 2.37
C ILE A 11 -2.94 -12.21 2.30
N VAL A 12 -4.07 -11.83 2.90
CA VAL A 12 -4.55 -10.44 2.92
C VAL A 12 -3.59 -9.54 3.68
N ALA A 13 -3.08 -9.98 4.84
CA ALA A 13 -2.08 -9.24 5.59
C ALA A 13 -0.78 -9.06 4.79
N PHE A 14 -0.31 -10.11 4.13
CA PHE A 14 0.89 -10.07 3.28
C PHE A 14 0.70 -9.14 2.08
N TRP A 15 -0.50 -9.12 1.49
CA TRP A 15 -0.85 -8.16 0.46
C TRP A 15 -0.78 -6.72 1.00
N VAL A 16 -1.33 -6.44 2.18
CA VAL A 16 -1.23 -5.10 2.80
C VAL A 16 0.22 -4.71 3.08
N TYR A 17 1.06 -5.64 3.53
CA TYR A 17 2.50 -5.39 3.69
C TYR A 17 3.15 -4.96 2.38
N SER A 18 2.93 -5.72 1.30
CA SER A 18 3.47 -5.41 -0.03
C SER A 18 2.94 -4.08 -0.56
N ASP A 19 1.64 -3.82 -0.43
CA ASP A 19 1.01 -2.56 -0.84
C ASP A 19 1.60 -1.37 -0.04
N ALA A 20 1.83 -1.52 1.27
CA ALA A 20 2.45 -0.49 2.10
C ALA A 20 3.89 -0.18 1.69
N LYS A 21 4.68 -1.22 1.36
CA LYS A 21 6.05 -1.07 0.86
C LYS A 21 6.08 -0.35 -0.49
N ASN A 22 5.17 -0.71 -1.40
CA ASN A 22 5.07 -0.10 -2.72
C ASN A 22 4.63 1.37 -2.64
N ARG A 23 3.89 1.74 -1.59
CA ARG A 23 3.52 3.13 -1.24
C ARG A 23 4.54 3.81 -0.32
N GLY A 24 5.81 3.43 -0.41
CA GLY A 24 6.91 4.15 0.26
C GLY A 24 6.99 4.02 1.78
N LYS A 25 6.15 3.18 2.44
CA LYS A 25 6.27 3.00 3.90
C LYS A 25 7.56 2.27 4.26
N THR A 26 8.16 2.66 5.37
CA THR A 26 9.31 1.95 5.95
C THR A 26 8.92 0.51 6.30
N THR A 27 9.89 -0.40 6.30
CA THR A 27 9.64 -1.83 6.58
C THR A 27 8.94 -2.04 7.92
N GLY A 28 9.35 -1.32 8.97
CA GLY A 28 8.69 -1.41 10.28
C GLY A 28 7.23 -0.95 10.26
N ARG A 29 6.91 0.14 9.56
CA ARG A 29 5.52 0.62 9.43
C ARG A 29 4.66 -0.33 8.59
N ALA A 30 5.21 -0.87 7.50
CA ALA A 30 4.52 -1.86 6.69
C ALA A 30 4.24 -3.15 7.49
N PHE A 31 5.20 -3.59 8.30
CA PHE A 31 5.04 -4.76 9.17
C PHE A 31 4.00 -4.52 10.28
N LEU A 32 3.90 -3.30 10.81
CA LEU A 32 2.85 -2.97 11.78
C LEU A 32 1.45 -3.10 11.16
N TRP A 33 1.27 -2.66 9.90
CA TRP A 33 0.02 -2.86 9.15
C TRP A 33 -0.26 -4.34 8.89
N PHE A 34 0.76 -5.13 8.54
CA PHE A 34 0.65 -6.58 8.42
C PHE A 34 0.08 -7.21 9.69
N LEU A 35 0.69 -6.94 10.85
CA LEU A 35 0.27 -7.50 12.13
C LEU A 35 -1.16 -7.07 12.47
N GLY A 36 -1.49 -5.78 12.29
CA GLY A 36 -2.83 -5.26 12.53
C GLY A 36 -3.90 -5.96 11.70
N VAL A 37 -3.65 -6.17 10.40
CA VAL A 37 -4.58 -6.87 9.50
C VAL A 37 -4.66 -8.37 9.81
N PHE A 38 -3.53 -9.01 10.13
CA PHE A 38 -3.49 -10.44 10.43
C PHE A 38 -4.30 -10.79 11.69
N PHE A 39 -4.17 -9.99 12.77
CA PHE A 39 -4.87 -10.25 14.03
C PHE A 39 -6.27 -9.62 14.11
N ILE A 40 -6.48 -8.48 13.44
CA ILE A 40 -7.72 -7.68 13.54
C ILE A 40 -8.15 -7.21 12.15
N LEU A 41 -8.43 -8.18 11.27
CA LEU A 41 -8.76 -7.95 9.85
C LEU A 41 -9.89 -6.93 9.66
N ILE A 42 -10.96 -7.04 10.43
CA ILE A 42 -12.17 -6.20 10.27
C ILE A 42 -11.90 -4.72 10.54
N LEU A 43 -10.93 -4.36 11.38
CA LEU A 43 -10.62 -2.95 11.68
C LEU A 43 -9.48 -2.44 10.81
N PHE A 44 -8.38 -3.18 10.75
CA PHE A 44 -7.17 -2.68 10.10
C PHE A 44 -7.22 -2.73 8.58
N LEU A 45 -7.98 -3.67 7.98
CA LEU A 45 -8.10 -3.71 6.53
C LEU A 45 -8.88 -2.52 5.97
N PRO A 46 -10.10 -2.18 6.46
CA PRO A 46 -10.79 -0.97 6.01
C PRO A 46 -9.97 0.30 6.33
N LEU A 47 -9.36 0.36 7.52
CA LEU A 47 -8.52 1.49 7.90
C LEU A 47 -7.34 1.68 6.95
N TRP A 48 -6.66 0.60 6.55
CA TRP A 48 -5.60 0.65 5.54
C TRP A 48 -6.12 1.18 4.21
N LEU A 49 -7.25 0.66 3.72
CA LEU A 49 -7.81 1.08 2.43
C LEU A 49 -8.18 2.55 2.38
N ILE A 50 -8.64 3.11 3.52
CA ILE A 50 -9.00 4.53 3.64
C ILE A 50 -7.76 5.41 3.78
N THR A 51 -6.75 4.99 4.55
CA THR A 51 -5.60 5.83 4.95
C THR A 51 -4.36 5.64 4.08
N ARG A 52 -4.33 4.64 3.20
CA ARG A 52 -3.16 4.39 2.35
C ARG A 52 -2.89 5.57 1.39
N PRO A 53 -1.62 5.94 1.16
CA PRO A 53 -1.27 6.99 0.20
C PRO A 53 -1.86 6.70 -1.18
N LYS A 54 -2.50 7.70 -1.80
CA LYS A 54 -2.97 7.59 -3.19
C LYS A 54 -1.77 7.70 -4.12
N VAL A 55 -1.76 6.90 -5.19
CA VAL A 55 -0.70 6.90 -6.20
C VAL A 55 -1.29 7.20 -7.57
N LYS A 56 -0.53 7.90 -8.41
CA LYS A 56 -0.86 8.22 -9.81
C LYS A 56 0.16 7.56 -10.73
N LEU A 57 -0.28 7.06 -11.88
CA LEU A 57 0.58 6.53 -12.93
C LEU A 57 1.07 7.69 -13.81
N CYS A 58 2.37 7.79 -14.04
CA CYS A 58 2.90 8.76 -15.00
C CYS A 58 2.70 8.23 -16.44
N PRO A 59 2.08 9.00 -17.36
CA PRO A 59 1.83 8.56 -18.73
C PRO A 59 3.12 8.43 -19.56
N HIS A 60 4.20 9.13 -19.18
CA HIS A 60 5.45 9.13 -19.95
C HIS A 60 6.38 7.97 -19.59
N CYS A 61 6.57 7.68 -18.30
CA CYS A 61 7.50 6.64 -17.85
C CYS A 61 6.83 5.36 -17.35
N GLY A 62 5.50 5.36 -17.15
CA GLY A 62 4.78 4.19 -16.63
C GLY A 62 5.04 3.87 -15.16
N GLU A 63 5.71 4.76 -14.43
CA GLU A 63 5.98 4.60 -12.99
C GLU A 63 4.85 5.21 -12.14
N TYR A 64 4.55 4.58 -11.00
CA TYR A 64 3.62 5.11 -10.00
C TYR A 64 4.35 6.07 -9.04
N TYR A 65 3.70 7.17 -8.69
CA TYR A 65 4.20 8.13 -7.70
C TYR A 65 3.07 8.61 -6.78
N GLU A 66 3.41 9.12 -5.59
CA GLU A 66 2.41 9.59 -4.62
C GLU A 66 1.65 10.83 -5.11
N TYR A 67 0.34 10.85 -4.89
CA TYR A 67 -0.50 12.00 -5.19
C TYR A 67 -0.05 13.20 -4.34
N GLY A 68 0.13 14.36 -4.99
CA GLY A 68 0.60 15.58 -4.33
C GLY A 68 2.11 15.67 -4.11
N ALA A 69 2.90 14.70 -4.61
CA ALA A 69 4.37 14.82 -4.59
C ALA A 69 4.87 15.95 -5.51
N SER A 70 4.24 16.10 -6.67
CA SER A 70 4.45 17.21 -7.60
C SER A 70 3.37 17.16 -8.68
N ASP A 71 2.64 18.25 -8.85
CA ASP A 71 1.60 18.37 -9.88
C ASP A 71 2.17 18.89 -11.21
N ILE A 72 3.37 19.47 -11.17
CA ILE A 72 4.02 20.11 -12.32
C ILE A 72 4.92 19.12 -13.05
N PHE A 73 5.68 18.28 -12.34
CA PHE A 73 6.64 17.34 -12.94
C PHE A 73 6.53 15.95 -12.31
N CYS A 74 6.92 14.90 -13.02
CA CYS A 74 6.98 13.56 -12.45
C CYS A 74 8.24 13.42 -11.57
N PRO A 75 8.12 13.02 -10.29
CA PRO A 75 9.28 12.91 -9.39
C PRO A 75 10.20 11.72 -9.73
N ARG A 76 9.80 10.86 -10.68
CA ARG A 76 10.56 9.68 -11.10
C ARG A 76 11.37 9.93 -12.38
N CYS A 77 10.80 10.60 -13.37
CA CYS A 77 11.48 10.86 -14.66
C CYS A 77 11.76 12.34 -14.96
N GLY A 78 11.22 13.28 -14.18
CA GLY A 78 11.46 14.71 -14.34
C GLY A 78 10.70 15.41 -15.47
N VAL A 79 9.83 14.70 -16.20
CA VAL A 79 9.01 15.27 -17.29
C VAL A 79 7.82 16.03 -16.70
N GLU A 80 7.44 17.15 -17.33
CA GLU A 80 6.23 17.92 -16.98
C GLU A 80 4.95 17.08 -17.22
N LEU A 81 4.00 17.11 -16.28
CA LEU A 81 2.83 16.21 -16.23
C LEU A 81 1.56 16.77 -16.86
#